data_AF-A0A661JYH8-F1
#
_entry.id   AF-A0A661JYH8-F1
#
_cell.length_a   1.000
_cell.length_b   1.000
_cell.length_c   1.000
_cell.angle_alpha   90.00
_cell.angle_beta   90.00
_cell.angle_gamma   90.00
#
_symmetry.space_group_name_H-M   'P 1'
#
loop_
_entity.id
_entity.type
_entity.pdbx_description
1 polymer ?
#
loop_
_entity_poly.entity_id
_entity_poly.type
_entity_poly.pdbx_seq_one_letter_code
_entity_poly.pdbx_strand_id
1 'polypeptide(L)' 'MRLTVHIDDNLADLLKRTAMEGHQSVSSLVAQAVEYYLVQKRRKELGGRVLEIVGKAYVSSDALELIEKGRGSDRT' A
#
# COMPACT_ATOMS: atom_id res chain seq x y z
N MET A 1 5.72 5.20 19.80
CA MET A 1 5.70 3.78 20.21
C MET A 1 7.08 3.19 19.93
N ARG A 2 7.67 2.40 20.86
CA ARG A 2 8.96 1.71 20.64
C ARG A 2 8.69 0.22 20.48
N LEU A 3 9.13 -0.35 19.36
CA LEU A 3 9.03 -1.77 19.06
C LEU A 3 10.44 -2.35 18.99
N THR A 4 10.66 -3.48 19.65
CA THR A 4 11.91 -4.24 19.55
C THR A 4 11.64 -5.48 18.73
N VAL A 5 12.41 -5.68 17.67
CA VAL A 5 12.30 -6.82 16.76
C VAL A 5 13.64 -7.49 16.61
N HIS A 6 13.63 -8.80 16.35
CA HIS A 6 14.83 -9.51 15.92
C HIS A 6 15.04 -9.25 14.42
N ILE A 7 16.27 -8.94 14.04
CA ILE A 7 16.70 -8.70 12.67
C ILE A 7 18.01 -9.46 12.48
N ASP A 8 18.09 -10.30 11.45
CA ASP A 8 19.33 -10.99 11.08
C ASP A 8 20.47 -10.00 10.80
N ASP A 9 21.69 -10.35 11.20
CA ASP A 9 22.86 -9.47 11.09
C ASP A 9 23.10 -8.97 9.65
N ASN A 10 22.90 -9.84 8.66
CA ASN A 10 23.00 -9.47 7.24
C ASN A 10 22.02 -8.36 6.86
N LEU A 11 20.78 -8.41 7.36
CA LEU A 11 19.77 -7.41 7.09
C LEU A 11 20.05 -6.12 7.88
N ALA A 12 20.53 -6.24 9.11
CA ALA A 12 20.94 -5.08 9.91
C ALA A 12 22.06 -4.29 9.22
N ASP A 13 23.05 -4.97 8.66
CA ASP A 13 24.15 -4.32 7.94
C ASP A 13 23.71 -3.71 6.61
N LEU A 14 22.80 -4.36 5.89
CA LEU A 14 22.18 -3.79 4.70
C LEU A 14 21.41 -2.50 5.04
N LEU A 15 20.57 -2.52 6.08
CA LEU A 15 19.81 -1.35 6.52
C LEU A 15 20.72 -0.17 6.90
N LYS A 16 21.83 -0.44 7.59
CA LYS A 16 22.82 0.61 7.92
C LYS A 16 23.43 1.22 6.67
N ARG A 17 23.88 0.41 5.71
CA ARG A 17 24.48 0.87 4.45
C ARG A 17 23.50 1.70 3.63
N THR A 18 22.28 1.19 3.43
CA THR A 18 21.23 1.89 2.68
C THR A 18 20.83 3.20 3.35
N ALA A 19 20.75 3.25 4.68
CA ALA A 19 20.47 4.48 5.40
C ALA A 19 21.59 5.52 5.22
N MET A 20 22.85 5.09 5.28
CA MET A 20 24.02 5.96 5.03
C MET A 20 24.03 6.53 3.61
N GLU A 21 23.82 5.68 2.60
CA GLU A 21 23.75 6.09 1.19
C GLU A 21 22.59 7.06 0.93
N GLY A 22 21.45 6.82 1.59
CA GLY A 22 20.27 7.69 1.51
C GLY A 22 20.33 8.94 2.40
N HIS A 23 21.45 9.20 3.07
CA HIS A 23 21.63 10.32 4.01
C HIS A 23 20.51 10.44 5.06
N GLN A 24 20.01 9.32 5.57
CA GLN A 24 18.94 9.28 6.58
C GLN A 24 19.25 8.32 7.71
N SER A 25 18.48 8.40 8.81
CA SER A 25 18.61 7.47 9.92
C SER A 25 18.04 6.10 9.58
N VAL A 26 18.60 5.05 10.20
CA VAL A 26 18.08 3.68 10.08
C VAL A 26 16.62 3.60 10.53
N SER A 27 16.24 4.33 11.58
CA SER A 27 14.86 4.35 12.06
C SER A 27 13.89 4.98 11.06
N SER A 28 14.29 6.07 10.38
CA SER A 28 13.50 6.69 9.31
C SER A 28 13.31 5.73 8.14
N LEU A 29 14.40 5.10 7.69
CA LEU A 29 14.36 4.12 6.61
C LEU A 29 13.42 2.95 6.94
N VAL A 30 13.55 2.38 8.15
CA VAL A 30 12.70 1.26 8.59
C VAL A 30 11.24 1.68 8.67
N ALA A 31 10.93 2.88 9.18
CA ALA A 31 9.56 3.37 9.23
C ALA A 31 8.94 3.49 7.83
N GLN A 32 9.66 4.08 6.87
CA GLN A 32 9.23 4.19 5.48
C GLN A 32 9.03 2.83 4.82
N ALA A 33 9.95 1.88 5.05
CA ALA A 33 9.86 0.53 4.50
C ALA A 33 8.63 -0.23 5.04
N VAL A 34 8.34 -0.11 6.34
CA VAL A 34 7.17 -0.74 6.96
C VAL A 34 5.87 -0.13 6.45
N GLU A 35 5.79 1.19 6.35
CA GLU A 35 4.63 1.89 5.78
C GLU A 35 4.38 1.44 4.33
N TYR A 36 5.43 1.47 3.50
CA TYR A 36 5.36 1.02 2.11
C TYR A 36 4.86 -0.43 2.02
N TYR A 37 5.43 -1.34 2.81
CA TYR A 37 5.02 -2.73 2.82
C TYR A 37 3.54 -2.90 3.17
N LEU A 38 3.04 -2.21 4.21
CA LEU A 38 1.64 -2.30 4.62
C LEU A 38 0.69 -1.79 3.53
N VAL A 39 1.03 -0.67 2.87
CA VAL A 39 0.25 -0.13 1.77
C VAL A 39 0.21 -1.10 0.59
N GLN A 40 1.36 -1.65 0.19
CA GLN A 40 1.43 -2.59 -0.93
C GLN A 40 0.70 -3.90 -0.62
N LYS A 41 0.85 -4.42 0.61
CA LYS A 41 0.12 -5.61 1.06
C LYS A 41 -1.39 -5.40 0.95
N ARG A 42 -1.90 -4.28 1.49
CA ARG A 42 -3.33 -3.94 1.40
C ARG A 42 -3.80 -3.79 -0.04
N ARG A 43 -3.02 -3.14 -0.90
CA ARG A 43 -3.33 -3.01 -2.34
C ARG A 43 -3.41 -4.37 -3.03
N LYS A 44 -2.48 -5.28 -2.73
CA LYS A 44 -2.47 -6.64 -3.29
C LYS A 44 -3.68 -7.45 -2.84
N GLU A 45 -4.04 -7.38 -1.56
CA GLU A 45 -5.23 -8.06 -1.03
C GLU A 45 -6.52 -7.52 -1.65
N LEU A 46 -6.65 -6.19 -1.80
CA LEU A 46 -7.79 -5.57 -2.47
C LEU A 46 -7.83 -5.92 -3.96
N GLY A 47 -6.69 -5.90 -4.64
CA GLY A 47 -6.58 -6.31 -6.04
C GLY A 47 -7.01 -7.77 -6.24
N GLY A 48 -6.62 -8.66 -5.32
CA GLY A 48 -7.08 -10.05 -5.30
C GLY A 48 -8.62 -10.16 -5.18
N ARG A 49 -9.21 -9.41 -4.25
CA ARG A 49 -10.69 -9.38 -4.10
C ARG A 49 -11.40 -8.82 -5.33
N VAL A 50 -10.85 -7.77 -5.95
CA VAL A 50 -11.39 -7.23 -7.21
C VAL A 50 -11.31 -8.27 -8.31
N LEU A 51 -10.17 -8.97 -8.46
CA LEU A 51 -10.00 -10.03 -9.45
C LEU A 51 -10.94 -11.22 -9.22
N GLU A 52 -11.26 -11.57 -7.97
CA GLU A 52 -12.27 -12.60 -7.66
C GLU A 52 -13.68 -12.21 -8.11
N ILE A 53 -13.95 -10.90 -8.16
CA ILE A 53 -15.23 -10.33 -8.59
C ILE A 53 -15.25 -10.13 -10.12
N VAL A 54 -14.10 -9.87 -10.74
CA VAL A 54 -13.95 -9.71 -12.19
C VAL A 54 -14.40 -10.99 -12.90
N GLY A 55 -15.43 -10.86 -13.74
CA GLY A 55 -16.06 -11.98 -14.47
C GLY A 55 -17.18 -12.70 -13.72
N LYS A 56 -17.38 -12.45 -12.41
CA LYS A 56 -18.52 -12.96 -11.63
C LYS A 56 -19.54 -11.88 -11.29
N ALA A 57 -19.12 -10.62 -11.21
CA ALA A 57 -20.04 -9.51 -11.00
C ALA A 57 -20.82 -9.17 -12.26
N TYR A 58 -22.14 -9.15 -12.12
CA TYR A 58 -23.03 -8.50 -13.08
C TYR A 58 -22.88 -6.98 -12.92
N VAL A 59 -22.30 -6.33 -13.93
CA VAL A 59 -22.31 -4.87 -14.02
C VAL A 59 -23.64 -4.47 -14.62
N SER A 60 -24.47 -3.78 -13.84
CA SER A 60 -25.76 -3.28 -14.34
C SER A 60 -25.54 -2.32 -15.51
N SER A 61 -26.43 -2.35 -16.50
CA SER A 61 -26.32 -1.53 -17.71
C SER A 61 -26.34 -0.02 -17.45
N ASP A 62 -26.89 0.39 -16.30
CA ASP A 62 -26.98 1.77 -15.83
C ASP A 62 -25.84 2.17 -14.87
N ALA A 63 -24.91 1.25 -14.55
CA ALA A 63 -23.85 1.49 -13.57
C ALA A 63 -22.98 2.71 -13.93
N LEU A 64 -22.68 2.90 -15.22
CA LEU A 64 -21.90 4.05 -15.69
C LEU A 64 -22.66 5.37 -15.50
N GLU A 65 -23.97 5.40 -15.79
CA GLU A 65 -24.81 6.59 -15.65
C GLU A 65 -24.94 7.01 -14.18
N LEU A 66 -25.06 6.03 -13.27
CA LEU A 66 -25.11 6.27 -11.83
C LEU A 66 -23.79 6.82 -11.27
N ILE A 67 -22.65 6.32 -11.74
CA ILE A 67 -21.32 6.83 -11.35
C ILE A 67 -21.12 8.28 -11.83
N GLU A 68 -21.53 8.60 -13.06
CA GLU A 68 -21.43 9.96 -13.60
C GLU A 68 -22.34 10.95 -12.89
N LYS A 69 -23.58 10.56 -12.55
CA LYS A 69 -24.48 11.37 -11.71
C LYS A 69 -23.87 11.66 -10.33
N GLY A 70 -23.19 10.69 -9.73
CA GLY A 70 -22.47 10.87 -8.47
C GLY A 70 -21.28 11.83 -8.58
N ARG A 71 -20.48 11.74 -9.65
CA ARG A 71 -19.32 12.63 -9.90
C ARG A 71 -19.72 14.09 -10.09
N GLY A 72 -20.91 14.37 -10.63
CA GLY A 72 -21.42 15.72 -10.79
C GLY A 72 -21.78 16.41 -9.47
N SER A 73 -22.19 15.64 -8.47
CA SER A 73 -22.66 16.17 -7.18
C SER A 73 -21.53 16.49 -6.19
N ASP A 74 -20.32 15.99 -6.43
CA ASP A 74 -19.13 16.22 -5.58
C ASP A 74 -18.36 17.49 -5.98
N ARG A 75 -18.88 18.26 -6.97
CA ARG A 75 -18.27 19.48 -7.52
C ARG A 75 -19.10 20.76 -7.26
N THR A 76 -20.11 20.70 -6.41
CA THR A 76 -20.93 21.84 -5.94
C THR A 76 -20.90 21.91 -4.44
#